data_AF-A0A9J5VXX6-F1
#
_entry.id   AF-A0A9J5VXX6-F1
#
_cell.length_a   1.000
_cell.length_b   1.000
_cell.length_c   1.000
_cell.angle_alpha   90.00
_cell.angle_beta   90.00
_cell.angle_gamma   90.00
#
_symmetry.space_group_name_H-M   'P 1'
#
loop_
_entity.id
_entity.type
_entity.pdbx_description
1 polymer ?
#
loop_
_entity_poly.entity_id
_entity_poly.type
_entity_poly.pdbx_seq_one_letter_code
_entity_poly.pdbx_strand_id
1 'polypeptide(L)'
;MYSRKELASGNKEAGDVEQLCVLCHDAVEDPVVNCCRHVFCNACLIDLNESVEKMSCPSCTKPLTANNDKGDSNSKPTVKGFRSSSILNKIHLDYFQTSTKIEALKGEISNMDGSAKGIVFSQFISFLDLIQYSLNLSGINCIQLVGSMSIAARDAAVSKFTADSDCRILLMSLKAGGVALNLTVASHVFIMDPWWNPAVEQQAQDRIHRIGQYKPVKVVRFMMENTIEENILELQEKKKLLFEGTVGGSSEALGKLTEEDLKILFHSCF
;
A
#
# COMPACT_ATOMS: atom_id res chain seq x y z
N MET A 1 -31.20 30.93 -53.48
CA MET A 1 -30.97 31.91 -52.41
C MET A 1 -32.08 31.77 -51.38
N TYR A 2 -31.86 31.03 -50.29
CA TYR A 2 -32.80 30.87 -49.17
C TYR A 2 -31.94 31.05 -47.91
N SER A 3 -32.01 32.19 -47.21
CA SER A 3 -33.03 32.65 -46.26
C SER A 3 -33.08 31.82 -44.98
N ARG A 4 -32.63 32.39 -43.85
CA ARG A 4 -33.48 32.88 -42.73
C ARG A 4 -32.60 33.11 -41.48
N LYS A 5 -32.62 34.33 -40.93
CA LYS A 5 -32.12 34.69 -39.59
C LYS A 5 -33.34 34.85 -38.68
N GLU A 6 -33.40 34.11 -37.59
CA GLU A 6 -34.25 34.38 -36.43
C GLU A 6 -33.42 34.13 -35.15
N LEU A 7 -33.50 35.07 -34.21
CA LEU A 7 -33.05 34.92 -32.83
C LEU A 7 -34.22 34.37 -31.99
N ALA A 8 -33.97 33.36 -31.14
CA ALA A 8 -34.32 33.37 -29.69
C ALA A 8 -34.08 31.99 -29.03
N SER A 9 -33.39 32.05 -27.87
CA SER A 9 -33.47 31.20 -26.66
C SER A 9 -33.35 29.66 -26.74
N GLY A 10 -32.40 29.12 -25.96
CA GLY A 10 -32.43 27.74 -25.47
C GLY A 10 -31.19 27.35 -24.67
N ASN A 11 -31.30 27.35 -23.33
CA ASN A 11 -30.40 26.61 -22.43
C ASN A 11 -30.19 25.17 -22.93
N LYS A 12 -28.99 24.60 -22.75
CA LYS A 12 -28.75 23.20 -22.34
C LYS A 12 -27.26 22.88 -22.17
N GLU A 13 -26.90 22.60 -20.91
CA GLU A 13 -26.11 21.44 -20.47
C GLU A 13 -24.71 21.24 -21.08
N ALA A 14 -23.67 21.60 -20.32
CA ALA A 14 -22.35 21.01 -20.44
C ALA A 14 -22.42 19.55 -19.97
N GLY A 15 -22.83 18.66 -20.88
CA GLY A 15 -22.69 17.22 -20.71
C GLY A 15 -21.22 16.85 -20.78
N ASP A 16 -20.72 16.25 -19.71
CA ASP A 16 -19.42 15.59 -19.64
C ASP A 16 -19.44 14.44 -20.67
N VAL A 17 -18.83 14.64 -21.83
CA VAL A 17 -18.74 13.60 -22.85
C VAL A 17 -17.63 12.67 -22.39
N GLU A 18 -17.98 11.59 -21.70
CA GLU A 18 -17.06 10.52 -21.32
C GLU A 18 -16.24 10.11 -22.55
N GLN A 19 -14.94 10.42 -22.52
CA GLN A 19 -14.04 10.03 -23.60
C GLN A 19 -13.79 8.52 -23.48
N LEU A 20 -14.14 7.78 -24.54
CA LEU A 20 -13.93 6.33 -24.63
C LEU A 20 -12.59 6.02 -25.30
N CYS A 21 -11.86 5.06 -24.75
CA CYS A 21 -10.61 4.59 -25.32
C CYS A 21 -10.88 3.76 -26.58
N VAL A 22 -10.23 4.07 -27.70
CA VAL A 22 -10.45 3.34 -28.97
C VAL A 22 -9.84 1.92 -28.97
N LEU A 23 -9.02 1.58 -27.97
CA LEU A 23 -8.41 0.25 -27.84
C LEU A 23 -9.27 -0.69 -26.99
N CYS A 24 -9.68 -0.27 -25.79
CA CYS A 24 -10.53 -1.10 -24.92
C CYS A 24 -12.03 -0.80 -25.03
N HIS A 25 -12.43 0.31 -25.67
CA HIS A 25 -13.82 0.78 -25.79
C HIS A 25 -14.50 1.16 -24.47
N ASP A 26 -13.73 1.25 -23.37
CA ASP A 26 -14.18 1.68 -22.05
C ASP A 26 -13.86 3.16 -21.80
N ALA A 27 -14.41 3.71 -20.71
CA ALA A 27 -14.04 5.04 -20.21
C ALA A 27 -12.52 5.13 -19.98
N VAL A 28 -11.91 6.23 -20.42
CA VAL A 28 -10.44 6.33 -20.39
C VAL A 28 -9.93 6.48 -18.96
N GLU A 29 -9.15 5.50 -18.50
CA GLU A 29 -8.33 5.60 -17.30
C GLU A 29 -6.90 5.99 -17.67
N ASP A 30 -6.36 7.03 -17.01
CA ASP A 30 -5.01 7.58 -17.28
C ASP A 30 -4.82 8.00 -18.75
N PRO A 31 -5.50 9.09 -19.21
CA PRO A 31 -5.57 9.45 -20.62
C PRO A 31 -4.23 9.92 -21.19
N VAL A 32 -3.79 9.29 -22.27
CA VAL A 32 -2.69 9.77 -23.11
C VAL A 32 -3.28 10.44 -24.34
N VAL A 33 -3.06 11.75 -24.47
CA VAL A 33 -3.51 12.54 -25.63
C VAL A 33 -2.36 12.68 -26.61
N ASN A 34 -2.54 12.15 -27.82
CA ASN A 34 -1.54 12.30 -28.87
C ASN A 34 -1.75 13.56 -29.72
N CYS A 35 -0.76 13.89 -30.54
CA CYS A 35 -0.81 15.04 -31.46
C CYS A 35 -1.99 15.02 -32.44
N CYS A 36 -2.57 13.84 -32.70
CA CYS A 36 -3.76 13.69 -33.52
C CYS A 36 -5.08 13.71 -32.73
N ARG A 37 -5.02 14.09 -31.44
CA ARG A 37 -6.16 14.24 -30.50
C ARG A 37 -6.97 12.98 -30.24
N HIS A 38 -6.44 11.81 -30.57
CA HIS A 38 -7.02 10.54 -30.12
C HIS A 38 -6.54 10.25 -28.70
N VAL A 39 -7.46 9.72 -27.90
CA VAL A 39 -7.27 9.48 -26.47
C VAL A 39 -7.29 7.98 -26.22
N PHE A 40 -6.31 7.52 -25.45
CA PHE A 40 -6.17 6.10 -25.09
C PHE A 40 -5.85 5.98 -23.61
N CYS A 41 -6.20 4.84 -23.02
CA CYS A 41 -5.66 4.44 -21.73
C CYS A 41 -4.14 4.22 -21.87
N ASN A 42 -3.37 4.69 -20.90
CA ASN A 42 -1.92 4.48 -20.86
C ASN A 42 -1.56 2.99 -20.93
N ALA A 43 -2.28 2.14 -20.20
CA ALA A 43 -2.10 0.68 -20.23
C ALA A 43 -2.27 0.10 -21.64
N CYS A 44 -3.33 0.48 -22.35
CA CYS A 44 -3.59 -0.01 -23.71
C CYS A 44 -2.51 0.41 -24.72
N LEU A 45 -1.90 1.59 -24.51
CA LEU A 45 -0.78 2.05 -25.35
C LEU A 45 0.52 1.28 -25.08
N ILE A 46 0.77 0.91 -23.83
CA ILE A 46 1.95 0.10 -23.45
C ILE A 46 1.84 -1.31 -24.06
N ASP A 47 0.68 -1.96 -23.93
CA ASP A 47 0.44 -3.30 -24.46
C ASP A 47 0.60 -3.36 -26.00
N LEU A 48 0.16 -2.30 -26.69
CA LEU A 48 0.29 -2.19 -28.14
C LEU A 48 1.74 -1.96 -28.58
N ASN A 49 2.54 -1.27 -27.76
CA ASN A 49 3.96 -1.05 -28.02
C ASN A 49 4.79 -2.33 -27.87
N GLU A 50 4.42 -3.23 -26.96
CA GLU A 50 5.07 -4.56 -26.86
C GLU A 50 4.80 -5.41 -28.10
N SER A 51 3.72 -5.14 -28.82
CA SER A 51 3.27 -5.90 -29.99
C SER A 51 3.76 -5.34 -31.33
N VAL A 52 4.20 -4.08 -31.40
CA VAL A 52 4.52 -3.38 -32.66
C VAL A 52 5.80 -2.55 -32.55
N GLU A 53 6.83 -2.88 -33.34
CA GLU A 53 8.15 -2.21 -33.34
C GLU A 53 8.14 -0.71 -33.74
N LYS A 54 7.00 -0.15 -34.19
CA LYS A 54 6.87 1.27 -34.60
C LYS A 54 5.65 1.95 -33.99
N MET A 55 5.93 2.98 -33.20
CA MET A 55 4.97 3.76 -32.41
C MET A 55 4.15 4.71 -33.30
N SER A 56 3.02 4.22 -33.81
CA SER A 56 2.05 5.00 -34.60
C SER A 56 0.67 4.97 -33.94
N CYS A 57 -0.11 6.04 -34.10
CA CYS A 57 -1.45 6.11 -33.52
C CYS A 57 -2.34 5.02 -34.12
N PRO A 58 -2.94 4.12 -33.32
CA PRO A 58 -3.81 3.05 -33.83
C PRO A 58 -5.01 3.56 -34.63
N SER A 59 -5.51 4.75 -34.30
CA SER A 59 -6.70 5.32 -34.94
C SER A 59 -6.43 6.02 -36.26
N CYS A 60 -5.21 6.53 -36.50
CA CYS A 60 -4.95 7.34 -37.70
C CYS A 60 -3.54 7.21 -38.28
N THR A 61 -2.76 6.22 -37.81
CA THR A 61 -1.41 5.83 -38.27
C THR A 61 -0.35 6.94 -38.29
N LYS A 62 -0.67 8.13 -37.80
CA LYS A 62 0.28 9.23 -37.62
C LYS A 62 1.32 8.83 -36.58
N PRO A 63 2.61 9.15 -36.79
CA PRO A 63 3.64 8.88 -35.81
C PRO A 63 3.28 9.58 -34.50
N LEU A 64 3.41 8.85 -33.40
CA LEU A 64 3.16 9.39 -32.06
C LEU A 64 4.31 10.35 -31.72
N THR A 65 4.26 11.58 -32.24
CA THR A 65 5.05 12.67 -31.67
C THR A 65 4.37 13.03 -30.36
N ALA A 66 4.89 12.48 -29.27
CA ALA A 66 4.68 13.07 -27.96
C ALA A 66 4.91 14.57 -28.11
N ASN A 67 3.96 15.39 -27.63
CA ASN A 67 4.29 16.77 -27.31
C ASN A 67 5.29 16.70 -26.16
N ASN A 68 6.54 16.48 -26.53
CA ASN A 68 7.70 16.86 -25.75
C ASN A 68 7.74 18.38 -25.79
N ASP A 69 6.85 19.02 -25.02
CA ASP A 69 7.30 20.21 -24.31
C ASP A 69 8.51 19.75 -23.50
N LYS A 70 9.68 20.16 -23.98
CA LYS A 70 10.97 19.87 -23.38
C LYS A 70 11.01 20.50 -22.00
N GLY A 71 10.53 19.74 -21.02
CA GLY A 71 10.86 19.81 -19.62
C GLY A 71 11.46 18.48 -19.21
N ASP A 72 12.69 18.23 -19.68
CA ASP A 72 13.65 17.26 -19.19
C ASP A 72 13.30 15.76 -19.25
N SER A 73 14.19 15.03 -19.89
CA SER A 73 14.33 13.58 -19.78
C SER A 73 14.81 13.21 -18.38
N ASN A 74 14.05 13.52 -17.34
CA ASN A 74 14.29 12.96 -16.03
C ASN A 74 13.55 11.62 -16.00
N SER A 75 14.31 10.54 -16.16
CA SER A 75 14.00 9.30 -15.44
C SER A 75 13.54 9.72 -14.04
N LYS A 76 12.25 9.58 -13.72
CA LYS A 76 11.78 9.84 -12.35
C LYS A 76 12.78 9.12 -11.44
N PRO A 77 13.48 9.82 -10.54
CA PRO A 77 14.57 9.22 -9.79
C PRO A 77 13.95 8.09 -8.98
N THR A 78 14.14 6.85 -9.43
CA THR A 78 13.76 5.69 -8.64
C THR A 78 14.69 5.71 -7.45
N VAL A 79 14.12 5.84 -6.25
CA VAL A 79 14.93 5.79 -5.03
C VAL A 79 15.58 4.42 -4.98
N LYS A 80 16.92 4.37 -5.06
CA LYS A 80 17.68 3.11 -5.11
C LYS A 80 17.27 2.23 -3.92
N GLY A 81 16.91 0.99 -4.20
CA GLY A 81 16.49 0.01 -3.19
C GLY A 81 14.96 -0.08 -2.97
N PHE A 82 14.16 0.71 -3.68
CA PHE A 82 12.70 0.65 -3.63
C PHE A 82 12.08 0.20 -4.95
N ARG A 83 10.84 -0.27 -4.88
CA ARG A 83 10.06 -0.70 -6.06
C ARG A 83 9.68 0.51 -6.90
N SER A 84 9.50 0.30 -8.21
CA SER A 84 9.04 1.36 -9.14
C SER A 84 7.69 1.96 -8.73
N SER A 85 6.79 1.15 -8.14
CA SER A 85 5.48 1.57 -7.64
C SER A 85 5.50 2.22 -6.25
N SER A 86 6.67 2.37 -5.62
CA SER A 86 6.80 2.93 -4.27
C SER A 86 6.27 4.36 -4.20
N ILE A 87 5.65 4.70 -3.06
CA ILE A 87 5.18 6.06 -2.78
C ILE A 87 6.33 7.09 -2.80
N LEU A 88 7.55 6.65 -2.51
CA LEU A 88 8.74 7.51 -2.51
C LEU A 88 9.03 8.12 -3.88
N ASN A 89 8.64 7.44 -4.97
CA ASN A 89 8.82 7.95 -6.33
C ASN A 89 7.77 9.01 -6.72
N LYS A 90 6.79 9.27 -5.84
CA LYS A 90 5.68 10.21 -6.06
C LYS A 90 5.73 11.43 -5.14
N ILE A 91 6.59 11.45 -4.12
CA ILE A 91 6.66 12.52 -3.13
C ILE A 91 7.97 13.31 -3.25
N HIS A 92 7.95 14.57 -2.82
CA HIS A 92 9.16 15.40 -2.70
C HIS A 92 9.91 15.06 -1.41
N LEU A 93 11.03 14.35 -1.53
CA LEU A 93 11.82 13.88 -0.39
C LEU A 93 12.49 15.02 0.40
N ASP A 94 12.81 16.15 -0.26
CA ASP A 94 13.48 17.30 0.37
C ASP A 94 12.67 17.95 1.50
N TYR A 95 11.34 17.79 1.45
CA TYR A 95 10.40 18.32 2.45
C TYR A 95 9.69 17.20 3.24
N PHE A 96 10.20 15.97 3.14
CA PHE A 96 9.55 14.84 3.79
C PHE A 96 9.67 14.94 5.32
N GLN A 97 8.54 15.22 5.96
CA GLN A 97 8.40 15.14 7.40
C GLN A 97 7.91 13.74 7.80
N THR A 98 8.55 13.15 8.81
CA THR A 98 8.13 11.87 9.38
C THR A 98 6.82 12.00 10.14
N SER A 99 6.02 10.93 10.15
CA SER A 99 4.82 10.89 10.98
C SER A 99 5.14 10.52 12.43
N THR A 100 4.28 10.91 13.36
CA THR A 100 4.41 10.65 14.80
C THR A 100 4.59 9.15 15.11
N LYS A 101 3.91 8.29 14.36
CA LYS A 101 4.08 6.83 14.49
C LYS A 101 5.46 6.34 14.08
N ILE A 102 6.05 6.89 13.01
CA ILE A 102 7.40 6.52 12.58
C ILE A 102 8.42 6.97 13.64
N GLU A 103 8.24 8.16 14.21
CA GLU A 103 9.10 8.67 15.27
C GLU A 103 9.00 7.83 16.55
N ALA A 104 7.79 7.47 16.96
CA ALA A 104 7.56 6.58 18.09
C ALA A 104 8.18 5.18 17.85
N LEU A 105 8.03 4.64 16.63
CA LEU A 105 8.67 3.39 16.22
C LEU A 105 10.20 3.47 16.33
N LYS A 106 10.82 4.56 15.88
CA LYS A 106 12.27 4.76 16.02
C LYS A 106 12.68 4.75 17.49
N GLY A 107 11.93 5.45 18.35
CA GLY A 107 12.18 5.46 19.79
C GLY A 107 12.15 4.04 20.39
N GLU A 108 11.12 3.26 20.07
CA GLU A 108 11.02 1.86 20.52
C GLU A 108 12.16 0.98 19.98
N ILE A 109 12.55 1.14 18.71
CA ILE A 109 13.67 0.39 18.12
C ILE A 109 15.00 0.75 18.78
N SER A 110 15.22 2.02 19.11
CA SER A 110 16.41 2.48 19.83
C SER A 110 16.48 1.92 21.26
N ASN A 111 15.33 1.66 21.88
CA ASN A 111 15.26 1.03 23.21
C ASN A 111 15.44 -0.49 23.20
N MET A 112 15.47 -1.13 22.02
CA MET A 112 15.75 -2.56 21.91
C MET A 112 17.21 -2.87 22.20
N ASP A 113 17.46 -3.98 22.90
CA ASP A 113 18.80 -4.54 23.05
C ASP A 113 19.52 -4.65 21.70
N GLY A 114 20.82 -4.34 21.67
CA GLY A 114 21.60 -4.25 20.42
C GLY A 114 21.55 -5.51 19.52
N SER A 115 21.29 -6.69 20.10
CA SER A 115 21.17 -7.96 19.36
C SER A 115 19.72 -8.42 19.14
N ALA A 116 18.74 -7.69 19.66
CA ALA A 116 17.33 -8.00 19.46
C ALA A 116 16.90 -7.68 18.03
N LYS A 117 16.01 -8.53 17.51
CA LYS A 117 15.38 -8.39 16.20
C LYS A 117 13.90 -8.09 16.35
N GLY A 118 13.40 -7.21 15.50
CA GLY A 118 12.02 -6.72 15.53
C GLY A 118 11.30 -6.95 14.21
N ILE A 119 9.99 -7.14 14.29
CA ILE A 119 9.09 -7.21 13.13
C ILE A 119 8.11 -6.06 13.21
N VAL A 120 8.00 -5.28 12.14
CA VAL A 120 7.05 -4.19 12.00
C VAL A 120 5.96 -4.61 11.03
N PHE A 121 4.72 -4.56 11.48
CA PHE A 121 3.53 -4.93 10.73
C PHE A 121 2.75 -3.69 10.30
N SER A 122 2.30 -3.71 9.05
CA SER A 122 1.33 -2.73 8.52
C SER A 122 0.49 -3.38 7.42
N GLN A 123 -0.76 -2.96 7.27
CA GLN A 123 -1.58 -3.32 6.11
C GLN A 123 -1.19 -2.51 4.86
N PHE A 124 -0.55 -1.35 5.03
CA PHE A 124 -0.24 -0.41 3.95
C PHE A 124 1.20 -0.58 3.49
N ILE A 125 1.39 -1.11 2.28
CA ILE A 125 2.73 -1.27 1.67
C ILE A 125 3.42 0.10 1.50
N SER A 126 2.68 1.12 1.10
CA SER A 126 3.20 2.49 1.01
C SER A 126 3.73 2.99 2.35
N PHE A 127 3.09 2.63 3.47
CA PHE A 127 3.57 3.01 4.79
C PHE A 127 4.86 2.28 5.17
N LEU A 128 4.97 0.98 4.83
CA LEU A 128 6.21 0.24 4.98
C LEU A 128 7.38 0.85 4.18
N ASP A 129 7.12 1.43 3.00
CA ASP A 129 8.13 2.13 2.22
C ASP A 129 8.62 3.39 2.93
N LEU A 130 7.70 4.18 3.51
CA LEU A 130 8.04 5.37 4.30
C LEU A 130 8.84 5.00 5.56
N ILE A 131 8.45 3.92 6.25
CA ILE A 131 9.17 3.40 7.41
C ILE A 131 10.58 2.98 7.00
N GLN A 132 10.72 2.18 5.94
CA GLN A 132 12.02 1.74 5.44
C GLN A 132 12.93 2.92 5.10
N TYR A 133 12.41 3.90 4.36
CA TYR A 133 13.15 5.11 4.02
C TYR A 133 13.63 5.84 5.27
N SER A 134 12.73 6.05 6.22
CA SER A 134 13.03 6.75 7.47
C SER A 134 14.03 6.00 8.36
N LEU A 135 13.96 4.67 8.43
CA LEU A 135 14.92 3.84 9.19
C LEU A 135 16.30 3.84 8.54
N ASN A 136 16.36 3.76 7.20
CA ASN A 136 17.62 3.80 6.45
C ASN A 136 18.35 5.15 6.65
N LEU A 137 17.61 6.27 6.68
CA LEU A 137 18.18 7.59 7.00
C LEU A 137 18.80 7.64 8.41
N SER A 138 18.28 6.84 9.35
CA SER A 138 18.82 6.70 10.71
C SER A 138 19.90 5.60 10.81
N GLY A 139 20.35 5.03 9.69
CA GLY A 139 21.38 3.99 9.65
C GLY A 139 20.90 2.61 10.11
N ILE A 140 19.59 2.39 10.25
CA ILE A 140 19.01 1.12 10.69
C ILE A 140 18.69 0.27 9.47
N ASN A 141 19.43 -0.83 9.31
CA ASN A 141 19.20 -1.77 8.22
C ASN A 141 17.90 -2.57 8.45
N CYS A 142 17.02 -2.50 7.46
CA CYS A 142 15.78 -3.25 7.46
C CYS A 142 15.51 -3.91 6.11
N ILE A 143 14.66 -4.93 6.11
CA ILE A 143 14.23 -5.63 4.91
C ILE A 143 12.71 -5.74 4.89
N GLN A 144 12.12 -5.65 3.69
CA GLN A 144 10.68 -5.80 3.50
C GLN A 144 10.30 -7.20 3.04
N LEU A 145 9.16 -7.68 3.52
CA LEU A 145 8.48 -8.88 3.08
C LEU A 145 7.01 -8.54 2.78
N VAL A 146 6.67 -8.53 1.50
CA VAL A 146 5.30 -8.23 1.03
C VAL A 146 4.73 -9.37 0.19
N GLY A 147 3.40 -9.40 0.07
CA GLY A 147 2.69 -10.47 -0.63
C GLY A 147 2.99 -10.57 -2.13
N SER A 148 3.44 -9.50 -2.77
CA SER A 148 3.77 -9.48 -4.21
C SER A 148 5.15 -10.09 -4.54
N MET A 149 5.94 -10.49 -3.54
CA MET A 149 7.25 -11.08 -3.76
C MET A 149 7.16 -12.54 -4.22
N SER A 150 8.05 -12.94 -5.12
CA SER A 150 8.21 -14.35 -5.50
C SER A 150 8.67 -15.18 -4.29
N ILE A 151 8.40 -16.50 -4.33
CA ILE A 151 8.78 -17.43 -3.25
C ILE A 151 10.28 -17.33 -2.95
N ALA A 152 11.13 -17.37 -3.99
CA ALA A 152 12.58 -17.24 -3.83
C ALA A 152 13.01 -15.92 -3.18
N ALA A 153 12.37 -14.80 -3.54
CA ALA A 153 12.68 -13.50 -2.93
C ALA A 153 12.25 -13.45 -1.46
N ARG A 154 11.14 -14.10 -1.10
CA ARG A 154 10.68 -14.22 0.29
C ARG A 154 11.64 -15.05 1.12
N ASP A 155 12.07 -16.19 0.61
CA ASP A 155 13.03 -17.07 1.31
C ASP A 155 14.37 -16.37 1.51
N ALA A 156 14.84 -15.62 0.51
CA ALA A 156 16.04 -14.78 0.63
C ALA A 156 15.87 -13.69 1.71
N ALA A 157 14.71 -13.04 1.77
CA ALA A 157 14.44 -12.01 2.77
C ALA A 157 14.41 -12.56 4.21
N VAL A 158 13.76 -13.71 4.40
CA VAL A 158 13.71 -14.41 5.70
C VAL A 158 15.08 -14.92 6.11
N SER A 159 15.83 -15.51 5.16
CA SER A 159 17.19 -16.00 5.41
C SER A 159 18.13 -14.86 5.79
N LYS A 160 18.05 -13.72 5.08
CA LYS A 160 18.83 -12.52 5.43
C LYS A 160 18.45 -12.01 6.81
N PHE A 161 17.15 -11.85 7.10
CA PHE A 161 16.70 -11.44 8.42
C PHE A 161 17.15 -12.39 9.54
N THR A 162 17.26 -13.69 9.27
CA THR A 162 17.67 -14.67 10.29
C THR A 162 19.18 -14.73 10.48
N ALA A 163 19.96 -14.70 9.40
CA ALA A 163 21.41 -14.94 9.43
C ALA A 163 22.25 -13.67 9.62
N ASP A 164 21.79 -12.52 9.13
CA ASP A 164 22.53 -11.26 9.16
C ASP A 164 22.27 -10.52 10.48
N SER A 165 23.30 -10.31 11.30
CA SER A 165 23.18 -9.58 12.58
C SER A 165 22.84 -8.11 12.39
N ASP A 166 23.26 -7.51 11.28
CA ASP A 166 23.04 -6.08 11.01
C ASP A 166 21.61 -5.82 10.54
N CYS A 167 20.95 -6.82 9.94
CA CYS A 167 19.54 -6.77 9.57
C CYS A 167 18.64 -7.00 10.81
N ARG A 168 18.39 -5.92 11.57
CA ARG A 168 17.65 -6.00 12.84
C ARG A 168 16.13 -5.93 12.68
N ILE A 169 15.63 -5.32 11.61
CA ILE A 169 14.20 -5.04 11.44
C ILE A 169 13.65 -5.68 10.17
N LEU A 170 12.58 -6.45 10.33
CA LEU A 170 11.77 -6.99 9.22
C LEU A 170 10.47 -6.20 9.12
N LEU A 171 10.21 -5.61 7.96
CA LEU A 171 8.97 -4.90 7.64
C LEU A 171 8.05 -5.85 6.89
N MET A 172 6.90 -6.20 7.46
CA MET A 172 6.02 -7.21 6.90
C MET A 172 4.61 -6.66 6.66
N SER A 173 4.06 -6.91 5.47
CA SER A 173 2.65 -6.61 5.26
C SER A 173 1.75 -7.65 5.92
N LEU A 174 0.63 -7.22 6.51
CA LEU A 174 -0.32 -8.13 7.15
C LEU A 174 -0.84 -9.23 6.20
N LYS A 175 -1.02 -8.91 4.92
CA LYS A 175 -1.37 -9.87 3.86
C LYS A 175 -0.28 -10.90 3.56
N ALA A 176 1.00 -10.56 3.78
CA ALA A 176 2.11 -11.49 3.57
C ALA A 176 2.29 -12.48 4.73
N GLY A 177 1.73 -12.16 5.91
CA GLY A 177 1.76 -12.98 7.12
C GLY A 177 0.93 -14.26 7.06
N GLY A 178 0.06 -14.43 6.06
CA GLY A 178 -0.74 -15.64 5.87
C GLY A 178 0.05 -16.89 5.42
N VAL A 179 1.34 -16.75 5.11
CA VAL A 179 2.22 -17.86 4.74
C VAL A 179 2.98 -18.35 5.96
N ALA A 180 3.21 -19.66 6.06
CA ALA A 180 3.86 -20.31 7.20
C ALA A 180 5.36 -19.96 7.33
N LEU A 181 5.67 -18.73 7.72
CA LEU A 181 7.03 -18.26 7.96
C LEU A 181 7.45 -18.58 9.41
N ASN A 182 8.68 -19.06 9.60
CA ASN A 182 9.28 -19.24 10.92
C ASN A 182 10.08 -17.99 11.28
N LEU A 183 9.58 -17.19 12.22
CA LEU A 183 10.15 -15.90 12.62
C LEU A 183 10.57 -15.87 14.09
N THR A 184 10.90 -17.04 14.64
CA THR A 184 11.32 -17.25 16.04
C THR A 184 12.59 -16.51 16.45
N VAL A 185 13.34 -15.93 15.50
CA VAL A 185 14.51 -15.08 15.81
C VAL A 185 14.11 -13.71 16.37
N ALA A 186 12.89 -13.24 16.09
CA ALA A 186 12.40 -11.95 16.53
C ALA A 186 11.86 -12.00 17.97
N SER A 187 12.20 -10.99 18.77
CA SER A 187 11.68 -10.81 20.14
C SER A 187 10.81 -9.56 20.29
N HIS A 188 10.72 -8.73 19.26
CA HIS A 188 9.91 -7.51 19.28
C HIS A 188 8.94 -7.49 18.11
N VAL A 189 7.71 -7.07 18.38
CA VAL A 189 6.64 -6.93 17.40
C VAL A 189 6.06 -5.54 17.51
N PHE A 190 6.03 -4.83 16.40
CA PHE A 190 5.49 -3.48 16.28
C PHE A 190 4.31 -3.52 15.32
N ILE A 191 3.11 -3.20 15.79
CA ILE A 191 1.91 -3.12 14.96
C ILE A 191 1.62 -1.65 14.71
N MET A 192 1.77 -1.22 13.46
CA MET A 192 1.69 0.19 13.09
C MET A 192 0.28 0.68 12.84
N ASP A 193 -0.64 -0.22 12.49
CA ASP A 193 -2.04 0.07 12.22
C ASP A 193 -2.90 -1.11 12.71
N PRO A 194 -3.98 -0.83 13.46
CA PRO A 194 -4.89 -1.87 13.93
C PRO A 194 -5.74 -2.40 12.77
N TRP A 195 -5.96 -3.72 12.73
CA TRP A 195 -6.81 -4.34 11.72
C TRP A 195 -8.14 -4.82 12.32
N TRP A 196 -9.28 -4.46 11.73
CA TRP A 196 -10.61 -4.87 12.24
C TRP A 196 -10.81 -6.38 12.45
N ASN A 197 -9.99 -7.24 11.84
CA ASN A 197 -10.02 -8.67 12.09
C ASN A 197 -8.93 -9.06 13.12
N PRO A 198 -9.28 -9.30 14.39
CA PRO A 198 -8.31 -9.61 15.44
C PRO A 198 -7.55 -10.93 15.18
N ALA A 199 -8.16 -11.88 14.45
CA ALA A 199 -7.56 -13.18 14.19
C ALA A 199 -6.25 -13.08 13.39
N VAL A 200 -6.11 -12.06 12.55
CA VAL A 200 -4.91 -11.93 11.72
C VAL A 200 -3.73 -11.37 12.50
N GLU A 201 -3.96 -10.44 13.42
CA GLU A 201 -2.92 -9.97 14.35
C GLU A 201 -2.46 -11.10 15.28
N GLN A 202 -3.39 -11.91 15.79
CA GLN A 202 -3.08 -13.06 16.63
C GLN A 202 -2.26 -14.10 15.85
N GLN A 203 -2.68 -14.44 14.64
CA GLN A 203 -1.93 -15.36 13.78
C GLN A 203 -0.51 -14.84 13.50
N ALA A 204 -0.35 -13.54 13.28
CA ALA A 204 0.96 -12.93 13.08
C ALA A 204 1.86 -13.04 14.33
N GLN A 205 1.29 -12.85 15.52
CA GLN A 205 1.98 -13.02 16.81
C GLN A 205 2.36 -14.48 17.08
N ASP A 206 1.47 -15.42 16.76
CA ASP A 206 1.71 -16.87 16.94
C ASP A 206 2.92 -17.38 16.12
N ARG A 207 3.27 -16.72 15.01
CA ARG A 207 4.48 -17.06 14.24
C ARG A 207 5.78 -16.77 14.97
N ILE A 208 5.72 -15.87 15.96
CA ILE A 208 6.87 -15.39 16.72
C ILE A 208 6.93 -16.11 18.07
N HIS A 209 5.78 -16.30 18.72
CA HIS A 209 5.62 -17.06 19.96
C HIS A 209 5.70 -18.59 19.81
N ARG A 210 6.28 -19.08 18.71
CA ARG A 210 6.32 -20.52 18.40
C ARG A 210 7.34 -21.27 19.25
N ILE A 211 7.09 -22.57 19.45
CA ILE A 211 8.04 -23.51 20.06
C ILE A 211 9.42 -23.36 19.40
N GLY A 212 10.43 -23.01 20.20
CA GLY A 212 11.79 -22.68 19.74
C GLY A 212 12.23 -21.25 20.03
N GLN A 213 11.32 -20.36 20.44
CA GLN A 213 11.66 -19.04 20.98
C GLN A 213 11.88 -19.15 22.51
N TYR A 214 13.07 -18.74 22.97
CA TYR A 214 13.44 -18.73 24.40
C TYR A 214 13.48 -17.31 24.99
N LYS A 215 13.38 -16.28 24.14
CA LYS A 215 13.37 -14.88 24.57
C LYS A 215 11.94 -14.42 24.84
N PRO A 216 11.71 -13.56 25.85
CA PRO A 216 10.42 -12.91 26.01
C PRO A 216 10.11 -12.06 24.77
N VAL A 217 8.89 -12.19 24.25
CA VAL A 217 8.43 -11.43 23.09
C VAL A 217 7.64 -10.21 23.57
N LYS A 218 8.05 -9.01 23.16
CA LYS A 218 7.35 -7.75 23.44
C LYS A 218 6.51 -7.37 22.21
N VAL A 219 5.21 -7.17 22.40
CA VAL A 219 4.30 -6.66 21.37
C VAL A 219 3.91 -5.23 21.71
N VAL A 220 4.17 -4.30 20.81
CA VAL A 220 3.81 -2.88 20.91
C VAL A 220 2.83 -2.54 19.80
N ARG A 221 1.68 -1.98 20.17
CA ARG A 221 0.67 -1.50 19.22
C ARG A 221 0.67 0.02 19.22
N PHE A 222 0.85 0.63 18.05
CA PHE A 222 0.77 2.07 17.87
C PHE A 222 -0.65 2.49 17.51
N MET A 223 -1.22 3.36 18.31
CA MET A 223 -2.58 3.87 18.15
C MET A 223 -2.57 5.39 18.33
N MET A 224 -3.33 6.10 17.52
CA MET A 224 -3.59 7.53 17.67
C MET A 224 -4.87 7.73 18.49
N GLU A 225 -4.76 8.43 19.62
CA GLU A 225 -5.88 8.79 20.49
C GLU A 225 -6.90 9.69 19.76
N ASN A 226 -8.18 9.54 20.08
CA ASN A 226 -9.27 10.33 19.50
C ASN A 226 -9.33 10.21 17.95
N THR A 227 -9.03 9.03 17.41
CA THR A 227 -9.12 8.76 15.98
C THR A 227 -9.88 7.46 15.71
N ILE A 228 -10.17 7.20 14.43
CA ILE A 228 -10.77 5.94 13.99
C ILE A 228 -9.99 4.69 14.44
N GLU A 229 -8.69 4.80 14.73
CA GLU A 229 -7.89 3.67 15.21
C GLU A 229 -8.33 3.17 16.59
N GLU A 230 -8.83 4.06 17.45
CA GLU A 230 -9.41 3.71 18.74
C GLU A 230 -10.72 2.93 18.56
N ASN A 231 -11.60 3.40 17.66
CA ASN A 231 -12.85 2.70 17.32
C ASN A 231 -12.58 1.30 16.73
N ILE A 232 -11.49 1.12 15.97
CA ILE A 232 -11.11 -0.20 15.44
C ILE A 232 -10.77 -1.16 16.58
N LEU A 233 -10.13 -0.71 17.66
CA LEU A 233 -9.81 -1.55 18.81
C LEU A 233 -11.07 -1.92 19.60
N GLU A 234 -11.99 -0.99 19.80
CA GLU A 234 -13.31 -1.30 20.38
C GLU A 234 -14.05 -2.34 19.55
N LEU A 235 -14.00 -2.20 18.22
CA LEU A 235 -14.58 -3.16 17.29
C LEU A 235 -13.92 -4.54 17.39
N GLN A 236 -12.58 -4.60 17.49
CA GLN A 236 -11.86 -5.87 17.68
C GLN A 236 -12.33 -6.57 18.96
N GLU A 237 -12.45 -5.84 20.07
CA GLU A 237 -12.88 -6.41 21.36
C GLU A 237 -14.31 -6.93 21.28
N LYS A 238 -15.23 -6.14 20.69
CA LYS A 238 -16.61 -6.59 20.43
C LYS A 238 -16.63 -7.87 19.60
N LYS A 239 -15.85 -7.93 18.51
CA LYS A 239 -15.76 -9.12 17.65
C LYS A 239 -15.18 -10.33 18.36
N LYS A 240 -14.18 -10.13 19.22
CA LYS A 240 -13.58 -11.19 20.04
C LYS A 240 -14.59 -11.77 21.03
N LEU A 241 -15.32 -10.93 21.75
CA LEU A 241 -16.37 -11.35 22.70
C LEU A 241 -17.50 -12.12 22.01
N LEU A 242 -17.93 -11.67 20.83
CA LEU A 242 -18.94 -12.37 20.04
C LEU A 242 -18.46 -13.76 19.61
N PHE A 243 -17.18 -13.89 19.24
CA PHE A 243 -16.60 -15.17 18.87
C PHE A 243 -16.48 -16.13 20.06
N GLU A 244 -15.97 -15.65 21.21
CA GLU A 244 -15.86 -16.45 22.43
C GLU A 244 -17.22 -16.92 22.97
N GLY A 245 -18.27 -16.10 22.79
CA GLY A 245 -19.64 -16.46 23.19
C GLY A 245 -20.36 -17.43 22.25
N THR A 246 -19.80 -17.72 21.06
CA THR A 246 -20.47 -18.55 20.04
C THR A 246 -19.78 -19.91 19.88
N VAL A 247 -20.43 -20.99 20.34
CA VAL A 247 -19.95 -22.36 20.07
C VAL A 247 -20.11 -22.68 18.59
N GLY A 248 -19.00 -22.66 17.84
CA GLY A 248 -18.97 -22.99 16.41
C GLY A 248 -18.85 -21.79 15.46
N GLY A 249 -18.49 -20.60 15.96
CA GLY A 249 -18.25 -19.43 15.11
C GLY A 249 -17.16 -19.69 14.06
N SER A 250 -17.42 -19.36 12.80
CA SER A 250 -16.44 -19.49 11.72
C SER A 250 -15.50 -18.29 11.71
N SER A 251 -14.19 -18.52 11.50
CA SER A 251 -13.20 -17.44 11.47
C SER A 251 -13.43 -16.47 10.30
N GLU A 252 -14.18 -16.87 9.26
CA GLU A 252 -14.55 -15.97 8.17
C GLU A 252 -15.53 -14.87 8.61
N ALA A 253 -16.35 -15.12 9.64
CA ALA A 253 -17.30 -14.13 10.14
C ALA A 253 -16.59 -12.93 10.80
N LEU A 254 -15.46 -13.18 11.49
CA LEU A 254 -14.61 -12.12 12.08
C LEU A 254 -14.04 -11.18 11.01
N GLY A 255 -13.82 -11.68 9.80
CA GLY A 255 -13.26 -10.92 8.69
C GLY A 255 -14.23 -9.95 8.02
N LYS A 256 -15.55 -10.16 8.16
CA LYS A 256 -16.59 -9.32 7.52
C LYS A 256 -16.95 -8.13 8.41
N LEU A 257 -17.20 -6.98 7.80
CA LEU A 257 -17.73 -5.80 8.48
C LEU A 257 -19.24 -5.76 8.27
N THR A 258 -20.01 -5.58 9.35
CA THR A 258 -21.45 -5.36 9.27
C THR A 258 -21.78 -3.87 9.25
N GLU A 259 -23.05 -3.51 9.01
CA GLU A 259 -23.49 -2.11 9.06
C GLU A 259 -23.34 -1.53 10.47
N GLU A 260 -23.58 -2.33 11.51
CA GLU A 260 -23.38 -1.94 12.90
C GLU A 260 -21.90 -1.67 13.21
N ASP A 261 -20.99 -2.45 12.63
CA ASP A 261 -19.55 -2.23 12.77
C ASP A 261 -19.13 -0.93 12.11
N LEU A 262 -19.66 -0.61 10.94
CA LEU A 262 -19.41 0.68 10.26
C LEU A 262 -19.91 1.87 11.10
N LYS A 263 -21.08 1.74 11.74
CA LYS A 263 -21.60 2.79 12.63
C LYS A 263 -20.64 3.04 13.79
N ILE A 264 -20.07 2.00 14.39
CA ILE A 264 -19.07 2.13 15.47
C ILE A 264 -17.81 2.85 14.96
N LEU A 265 -17.31 2.46 13.78
CA LEU A 265 -16.09 3.05 13.22
C LEU A 265 -16.19 4.56 12.96
N PHE A 266 -17.39 5.08 12.66
CA PHE A 266 -17.58 6.47 12.28
C PHE A 266 -18.43 7.30 13.27
N HIS A 267 -18.83 6.73 14.42
CA HIS A 267 -19.72 7.43 15.37
C HIS A 267 -19.04 8.61 16.08
N SER A 268 -17.73 8.53 16.32
CA SER A 268 -16.97 9.51 17.10
C SER A 268 -16.38 10.66 16.27
N CYS A 269 -16.78 10.80 15.00
CA CYS A 269 -16.22 11.80 14.08
C CYS A 269 -17.22 12.89 13.62
N PHE A 270 -18.39 13.02 14.26
CA PHE A 270 -19.38 14.07 13.97
C PHE A 270 -19.92 14.73 15.24
#